data_AF-A0A453KG71-F1
#
_entry.id   AF-A0A453KG71-F1
#
_cell.length_a   1.000
_cell.length_b   1.000
_cell.length_c   1.000
_cell.angle_alpha   90.00
_cell.angle_beta   90.00
_cell.angle_gamma   90.00
#
_symmetry.space_group_name_H-M   'P 1'
#
loop_
_entity.id
_entity.type
_entity.pdbx_description
1 polymer ?
#
loop_
_entity_poly.entity_id
_entity_poly.type
_entity_poly.pdbx_seq_one_letter_code
_entity_poly.pdbx_strand_id
1 'polypeptide(L)'
;MLSYVYTVRQSKILYVGHSQGTIMGLAAFTLPEITKMISAAALLCPISYLDHVSASFVLRAVGMHLDQMLLTMGFHQLNFRSDMGVQIVDSIC
;
A
#
# COMPACT_ATOMS: atom_id res chain seq x y z
N MET A 1 -8.58 -11.33 -5.54
CA MET A 1 -9.67 -10.36 -5.31
C MET A 1 -10.33 -9.90 -6.61
N LEU A 2 -9.60 -9.26 -7.55
CA LEU A 2 -10.18 -8.74 -8.80
C LEU A 2 -10.92 -9.83 -9.61
N SER A 3 -10.32 -11.01 -9.77
CA SER A 3 -10.96 -12.14 -10.48
C SER A 3 -12.27 -12.60 -9.83
N TYR A 4 -12.34 -12.58 -8.50
CA TYR A 4 -13.56 -12.91 -7.77
C TYR A 4 -14.66 -11.88 -8.04
N VAL A 5 -14.34 -10.57 -7.93
CA VAL A 5 -15.30 -9.50 -8.21
C VAL A 5 -15.78 -9.55 -9.67
N TYR A 6 -14.87 -9.74 -10.63
CA TYR A 6 -15.21 -9.89 -12.04
C TYR A 6 -16.15 -11.07 -12.28
N THR A 7 -15.89 -12.22 -11.64
CA THR A 7 -16.72 -13.42 -11.74
C THR A 7 -18.11 -13.22 -11.10
N VAL A 8 -18.18 -12.57 -9.94
CA VAL A 8 -19.47 -12.35 -9.26
C VAL A 8 -20.32 -11.30 -9.97
N ARG A 9 -19.70 -10.23 -10.46
CA ARG A 9 -20.41 -9.11 -11.10
C ARG A 9 -20.65 -9.31 -12.59
N GLN A 10 -19.92 -10.22 -13.23
CA GLN A 10 -19.96 -10.48 -14.67
C GLN A 10 -19.76 -9.18 -15.49
N SER A 11 -18.96 -8.25 -14.97
CA SER A 11 -18.72 -6.94 -15.56
C SER A 11 -17.29 -6.49 -15.32
N LYS A 12 -16.76 -5.66 -16.22
CA LYS A 12 -15.46 -5.00 -16.00
C LYS A 12 -15.48 -4.12 -14.74
N ILE A 13 -14.33 -3.99 -14.11
CA ILE A 13 -14.15 -3.29 -12.84
C ILE A 13 -13.60 -1.89 -13.10
N LEU A 14 -14.26 -0.87 -12.53
CA LEU A 14 -13.66 0.44 -12.36
C LEU A 14 -12.79 0.39 -11.11
N TYR A 15 -11.46 0.40 -11.28
CA TYR A 15 -10.54 0.37 -10.15
C TYR A 15 -10.37 1.77 -9.57
N VAL A 16 -10.48 1.92 -8.25
CA VAL A 16 -10.17 3.17 -7.55
C VAL A 16 -9.11 2.86 -6.50
N GLY A 17 -7.92 3.43 -6.68
CA GLY A 17 -6.80 3.29 -5.74
C GLY A 17 -6.49 4.62 -5.08
N HIS A 18 -6.11 4.59 -3.81
CA HIS A 18 -5.59 5.75 -3.08
C HIS A 18 -4.24 5.41 -2.45
N SER A 19 -3.25 6.30 -2.56
CA SER A 19 -1.92 6.13 -1.96
C SER A 19 -1.34 4.75 -2.28
N GLN A 20 -1.08 3.87 -1.31
CA GLN A 20 -0.59 2.51 -1.54
C GLN A 20 -1.46 1.70 -2.51
N GLY A 21 -2.78 1.93 -2.55
CA GLY A 21 -3.66 1.27 -3.52
C GLY A 21 -3.22 1.54 -4.96
N THR A 22 -2.73 2.73 -5.29
CA THR A 22 -2.36 3.05 -6.67
C THR A 22 -1.15 2.25 -7.13
N ILE A 23 -0.10 2.13 -6.31
CA ILE A 23 1.10 1.34 -6.68
C ILE A 23 0.75 -0.15 -6.80
N MET A 24 -0.14 -0.66 -5.92
CA MET A 24 -0.65 -2.02 -6.02
C MET A 24 -1.43 -2.23 -7.32
N GLY A 25 -2.27 -1.27 -7.71
CA GLY A 25 -3.01 -1.28 -8.97
C GLY A 25 -2.07 -1.25 -10.19
N LEU A 26 -1.13 -0.31 -10.23
CA LEU A 26 -0.15 -0.18 -11.30
C LEU A 26 0.69 -1.45 -11.47
N ALA A 27 1.15 -2.06 -10.37
CA ALA A 27 1.85 -3.33 -10.41
C ALA A 27 0.96 -4.46 -10.97
N ALA A 28 -0.29 -4.56 -10.52
CA ALA A 28 -1.22 -5.56 -11.03
C ALA A 28 -1.58 -5.36 -12.52
N PHE A 29 -1.62 -4.11 -13.01
CA PHE A 29 -1.93 -3.81 -14.41
C PHE A 29 -0.80 -4.15 -15.39
N THR A 30 0.38 -4.51 -14.89
CA THR A 30 1.43 -5.13 -15.73
C THR A 30 1.03 -6.51 -16.25
N LEU A 31 0.05 -7.14 -15.61
CA LEU A 31 -0.47 -8.47 -15.95
C LEU A 31 -1.64 -8.36 -16.95
N PRO A 32 -1.53 -8.89 -18.18
CA PRO A 32 -2.57 -8.76 -19.21
C PRO A 32 -3.92 -9.37 -18.84
N GLU A 33 -3.95 -10.42 -18.03
CA GLU A 33 -5.18 -11.04 -17.52
C GLU A 33 -5.93 -10.12 -16.57
N ILE A 34 -5.21 -9.28 -15.80
CA ILE A 34 -5.81 -8.29 -14.92
C ILE A 34 -6.41 -7.15 -15.75
N THR A 35 -5.66 -6.60 -16.70
CA THR A 35 -6.14 -5.45 -17.49
C THR A 35 -7.38 -5.77 -18.32
N LYS A 36 -7.56 -7.03 -18.76
CA LYS A 36 -8.81 -7.49 -19.41
C LYS A 36 -10.05 -7.34 -18.52
N MET A 37 -9.89 -7.46 -17.20
CA MET A 37 -10.98 -7.33 -16.22
C MET A 37 -11.26 -5.88 -15.82
N ILE A 38 -10.37 -4.93 -16.12
CA ILE A 38 -10.49 -3.53 -15.72
C ILE A 38 -11.09 -2.69 -16.87
N SER A 39 -12.05 -1.83 -16.57
CA SER A 39 -12.61 -0.86 -17.54
C SER A 39 -11.82 0.44 -17.56
N ALA A 40 -11.51 0.97 -16.38
CA ALA A 40 -10.69 2.15 -16.16
C ALA A 40 -10.12 2.14 -14.73
N ALA A 41 -9.14 3.00 -14.47
CA ALA A 41 -8.57 3.18 -13.15
C ALA A 41 -8.54 4.67 -12.77
N ALA A 42 -9.08 5.00 -11.59
CA ALA A 42 -8.90 6.29 -10.94
C ALA A 42 -7.82 6.15 -9.86
N LEU A 43 -6.75 6.93 -9.98
CA LEU A 43 -5.59 6.87 -9.08
C LEU A 43 -5.53 8.17 -8.27
N LEU A 44 -5.90 8.09 -7.00
CA LEU A 44 -5.93 9.22 -6.07
C LEU A 44 -4.61 9.26 -5.29
N CYS A 45 -3.91 10.40 -5.31
CA CYS A 45 -2.56 10.53 -4.75
C CYS A 45 -1.61 9.41 -5.26
N PRO A 46 -1.37 9.34 -6.58
CA PRO A 46 -0.70 8.21 -7.20
C PRO A 46 0.75 8.08 -6.74
N ILE A 47 1.08 6.88 -6.26
CA ILE A 47 2.44 6.42 -5.97
C ILE A 47 2.88 5.46 -7.08
N SER A 48 4.03 5.74 -7.68
CA SER A 48 4.75 4.85 -8.63
C SER A 48 6.21 4.68 -8.24
N TYR A 49 6.87 5.78 -7.83
CA TYR A 49 8.23 5.82 -7.27
C TYR A 49 8.22 6.59 -5.94
N LEU A 50 9.22 6.35 -5.09
CA LEU A 50 9.33 6.95 -3.76
C LEU A 50 10.57 7.85 -3.57
N ASP A 51 11.43 7.96 -4.59
CA ASP A 51 12.74 8.63 -4.50
C ASP A 51 12.68 10.09 -4.06
N HIS A 52 11.54 10.76 -4.23
CA HIS A 52 11.35 12.19 -3.92
C HIS A 52 10.27 12.41 -2.85
N VAL A 53 9.94 11.38 -2.06
CA VAL A 53 9.00 11.51 -0.95
C VAL A 53 9.54 12.50 0.08
N SER A 54 8.72 13.47 0.50
CA SER A 54 9.10 14.51 1.46
C SER A 54 8.39 14.38 2.81
N ALA A 55 7.47 13.43 2.94
CA ALA A 55 6.74 13.18 4.18
C ALA A 55 7.70 12.73 5.28
N SER A 56 7.87 13.55 6.32
CA SER A 56 8.85 13.30 7.38
C SER A 56 8.64 11.97 8.10
N PHE A 57 7.38 11.56 8.30
CA PHE A 57 7.05 10.25 8.86
C PHE A 57 7.66 9.10 8.04
N VAL A 58 7.48 9.13 6.71
CA VAL A 58 8.01 8.09 5.80
C VAL A 58 9.52 8.10 5.81
N LEU A 59 10.14 9.28 5.69
CA LEU A 59 11.60 9.41 5.68
C LEU A 59 12.25 8.93 6.98
N ARG A 60 11.65 9.23 8.14
CA ARG A 60 12.14 8.74 9.44
C ARG A 60 11.96 7.23 9.59
N ALA A 61 10.80 6.68 9.20
CA ALA A 61 10.56 5.25 9.23
C ALA A 61 11.58 4.47 8.36
N VAL A 62 11.90 4.97 7.16
CA VAL A 62 12.92 4.40 6.27
C VAL A 62 14.32 4.56 6.86
N GLY A 63 14.67 5.76 7.35
CA GLY A 63 16.00 6.01 7.94
C GLY A 63 16.28 5.13 9.17
N MET A 64 15.25 4.80 9.94
CA MET A 64 15.33 3.89 11.08
C MET A 64 15.34 2.40 10.71
N HIS A 65 15.11 2.03 9.43
CA HIS A 65 14.86 0.64 9.02
C HIS A 65 13.78 -0.01 9.89
N LEU A 66 12.68 0.73 10.09
CA LEU A 66 11.64 0.38 11.05
C LEU A 66 11.09 -1.04 10.83
N ASP A 67 10.94 -1.44 9.58
CA ASP A 67 10.52 -2.79 9.19
C ASP A 67 11.45 -3.87 9.74
N GLN A 68 12.76 -3.71 9.58
CA GLN A 68 13.76 -4.67 10.04
C GLN A 68 13.82 -4.72 11.57
N MET A 69 13.74 -3.55 12.22
CA MET A 69 13.73 -3.45 13.68
C MET A 69 12.53 -4.20 14.26
N LEU A 70 11.33 -3.97 13.72
CA LEU A 70 10.10 -4.62 14.18
C LEU A 70 10.14 -6.13 13.99
N LEU A 71 10.59 -6.60 12.82
CA LEU A 71 10.70 -8.03 12.54
C LEU A 71 11.70 -8.71 13.47
N THR A 72 12.83 -8.06 13.76
CA THR A 72 13.87 -8.59 14.66
C THR A 72 13.38 -8.70 16.11
N MET A 73 12.51 -7.78 16.55
CA MET A 73 11.88 -7.82 17.86
C MET A 73 10.71 -8.82 17.96
N GLY A 74 10.41 -9.56 16.88
CA GLY A 74 9.34 -10.57 16.85
C GLY A 74 7.95 -10.01 16.53
N PHE A 75 7.85 -8.78 16.04
CA PHE A 75 6.58 -8.20 15.62
C PHE A 75 6.24 -8.59 14.19
N HIS A 76 5.23 -9.45 14.06
CA HIS A 76 4.74 -9.89 12.76
C HIS A 76 3.52 -9.10 12.26
N GLN A 77 2.93 -8.27 13.14
CA GLN A 77 1.82 -7.40 12.79
C GLN A 77 2.04 -6.01 13.38
N LEU A 78 1.92 -5.02 12.51
CA LEU A 78 2.05 -3.63 12.90
C LEU A 78 0.71 -3.12 13.42
N ASN A 79 0.63 -2.95 14.74
CA ASN A 79 -0.56 -2.46 15.43
C ASN A 79 -0.29 -1.10 16.07
N PHE A 80 -0.73 -0.02 15.42
CA PHE A 80 -0.58 1.34 15.93
C PHE A 80 -1.43 1.67 17.17
N ARG A 81 -2.21 0.72 17.68
CA ARG A 81 -2.99 0.86 18.92
C ARG A 81 -2.42 0.08 20.10
N SER A 82 -1.34 -0.68 19.91
CA SER A 82 -0.64 -1.28 21.05
C SER A 82 0.21 -0.23 21.76
N ASP A 83 0.50 -0.42 23.04
CA ASP A 83 1.32 0.53 23.82
C ASP A 83 2.65 0.83 23.12
N MET A 84 3.32 -0.20 22.62
CA MET A 84 4.56 -0.04 21.87
C MET A 84 4.34 0.60 20.50
N GLY A 85 3.25 0.28 19.79
CA GLY A 85 2.92 0.87 18.49
C GLY A 85 2.68 2.37 18.58
N VAL A 86 2.05 2.83 19.67
CA VAL A 86 1.90 4.26 19.98
C VAL A 86 3.27 4.90 20.23
N GLN A 87 4.11 4.30 21.07
CA GLN A 87 5.46 4.82 21.34
C GLN A 87 6.33 4.92 20.09
N ILE A 88 6.22 3.96 19.18
CA ILE A 88 6.92 3.99 17.89
C ILE A 88 6.42 5.17 17.04
N VAL A 89 5.10 5.37 16.97
CA VAL A 89 4.53 6.50 16.21
C VAL A 89 4.98 7.83 16.81
N ASP A 90 4.90 7.99 18.13
CA ASP A 90 5.37 9.20 18.84
C ASP A 90 6.87 9.47 18.63
N SER A 91 7.67 8.41 18.48
CA SER A 91 9.11 8.53 18.18
C SER A 91 9.37 8.98 16.73
N ILE A 92 8.42 8.73 15.83
CA ILE A 92 8.53 8.99 14.39
C ILE A 92 7.76 10.24 13.98
N CYS A 93 6.81 10.77 14.74
CA CYS A 93 6.09 12.01 14.46
C CYS A 93 5.46 12.61 15.70
#